data_AF-A0A962XQ42-F1
#
_entry.id   AF-A0A962XQ42-F1
#
_cell.length_a   1.000
_cell.length_b   1.000
_cell.length_c   1.000
_cell.angle_alpha   90.00
_cell.angle_beta   90.00
_cell.angle_gamma   90.00
#
_symmetry.space_group_name_H-M   'P 1'
#
loop_
_entity.id
_entity.type
_entity.pdbx_description
1 polymer ?
#
loop_
_entity_poly.entity_id
_entity_poly.type
_entity_poly.pdbx_seq_one_letter_code
_entity_poly.pdbx_strand_id
1 'polypeptide(L)'
;MGSGDQVAATRLNRTLAAGLLGAALATPVAAGVADVLKVDIRPTEERGYFDIDVTLRHADTGWDHYANRWEVLAPDGSVLATRVLAHPHVNEQPFTRGLSRVHIRGEYTWVKVRAHDLVHGYGGREVTLSVPHGATR
;
A
#
# COMPACT_ATOMS: atom_id res chain seq x y z
N MET A 1 35.41 -67.26 -28.57
CA MET A 1 34.04 -67.68 -28.96
C MET A 1 33.16 -67.60 -27.72
N GLY A 2 32.05 -66.85 -27.81
CA GLY A 2 30.95 -66.80 -26.83
C GLY A 2 31.15 -65.78 -25.70
N SER A 3 30.75 -64.50 -25.79
CA SER A 3 29.37 -63.93 -25.77
C SER A 3 28.56 -64.34 -24.55
N GLY A 4 28.16 -63.38 -23.71
CA GLY A 4 27.27 -63.65 -22.58
C GLY A 4 27.06 -62.45 -21.68
N ASP A 5 26.17 -61.57 -22.12
CA ASP A 5 25.75 -60.31 -21.55
C ASP A 5 25.18 -60.34 -20.11
N GLN A 6 25.35 -59.19 -19.44
CA GLN A 6 24.50 -58.51 -18.45
C GLN A 6 23.98 -59.28 -17.21
N VAL A 7 24.24 -58.75 -16.01
CA VAL A 7 23.21 -58.07 -15.19
C VAL A 7 23.90 -57.06 -14.26
N ALA A 8 23.66 -55.77 -14.51
CA ALA A 8 23.88 -54.71 -13.53
C ALA A 8 22.69 -54.63 -12.58
N ALA A 9 22.94 -54.59 -11.27
CA ALA A 9 21.94 -54.17 -10.28
C ALA A 9 22.61 -53.45 -9.10
N THR A 10 22.56 -52.12 -9.20
CA THR A 10 22.83 -51.07 -8.24
C THR A 10 22.41 -51.40 -6.79
N ARG A 11 23.30 -51.16 -5.83
CA ARG A 11 22.89 -50.81 -4.45
C ARG A 11 23.34 -49.38 -4.15
N LEU A 12 22.35 -48.49 -4.11
CA LEU A 12 22.49 -47.08 -3.75
C LEU A 12 22.71 -46.99 -2.23
N ASN A 13 23.84 -46.45 -1.79
CA ASN A 13 24.05 -46.14 -0.38
C ASN A 13 23.26 -44.87 -0.02
N ARG A 14 22.40 -45.02 0.99
CA ARG A 14 21.65 -43.95 1.64
C ARG A 14 22.61 -43.12 2.48
N THR A 15 22.71 -41.82 2.20
CA THR A 15 23.27 -40.87 3.17
C THR A 15 22.19 -39.85 3.54
N LEU A 16 22.06 -39.66 4.85
CA LEU A 16 21.05 -38.89 5.55
C LEU A 16 21.11 -37.40 5.20
N ALA A 17 19.94 -36.77 5.20
CA ALA A 17 19.70 -35.37 4.98
C ALA A 17 20.41 -34.46 5.99
N ALA A 18 21.00 -33.35 5.52
CA ALA A 18 21.26 -32.17 6.31
C ALA A 18 20.25 -31.09 5.88
N GLY A 19 19.16 -30.96 6.64
CA GLY A 19 18.16 -29.91 6.42
C GLY A 19 18.74 -28.56 6.80
N LEU A 20 18.92 -27.67 5.82
CA LEU A 20 19.10 -26.25 6.05
C LEU A 20 17.76 -25.67 6.50
N LEU A 21 17.63 -25.43 7.81
CA LEU A 21 16.52 -24.72 8.41
C LEU A 21 16.61 -23.25 7.99
N GLY A 22 15.93 -22.89 6.89
CA GLY A 22 15.73 -21.50 6.51
C GLY A 22 14.79 -20.83 7.50
N ALA A 23 15.33 -20.06 8.45
CA ALA A 23 14.52 -19.18 9.28
C ALA A 23 14.00 -18.03 8.40
N ALA A 24 12.79 -18.20 7.86
CA ALA A 24 12.06 -17.11 7.24
C ALA A 24 11.73 -16.10 8.34
N LEU A 25 12.39 -14.93 8.31
CA LEU A 25 11.97 -13.78 9.09
C LEU A 25 10.59 -13.37 8.57
N ALA A 26 9.53 -13.80 9.24
CA ALA A 26 8.20 -13.27 9.02
C ALA A 26 8.23 -11.81 9.45
N THR A 27 8.34 -10.89 8.49
CA THR A 27 7.99 -9.50 8.77
C THR A 27 6.53 -9.50 9.20
N PRO A 28 6.18 -8.89 10.34
CA PRO A 28 4.78 -8.76 10.71
C PRO A 28 4.13 -7.90 9.61
N VAL A 29 3.39 -8.56 8.72
CA VAL A 29 2.40 -7.87 7.90
C VAL A 29 1.41 -7.35 8.93
N ALA A 30 1.41 -6.03 9.16
CA ALA A 30 0.44 -5.38 10.01
C ALA A 30 -0.95 -5.63 9.38
N ALA A 31 -1.60 -6.72 9.77
CA ALA A 31 -2.76 -7.27 9.09
C ALA A 31 -4.05 -6.44 9.29
N GLY A 32 -3.93 -5.19 9.73
CA GLY A 32 -5.06 -4.33 10.09
C GLY A 32 -4.80 -2.83 9.97
N VAL A 33 -3.75 -2.39 9.25
CA VAL A 33 -3.53 -0.97 8.93
C VAL A 33 -4.10 -0.61 7.57
N ALA A 34 -4.46 0.66 7.37
CA ALA A 34 -5.09 1.12 6.13
C ALA A 34 -4.05 1.47 5.04
N ASP A 35 -4.17 0.86 3.88
CA ASP A 35 -3.26 1.06 2.74
C ASP A 35 -3.83 2.07 1.74
N VAL A 36 -2.97 2.96 1.25
CA VAL A 36 -3.22 3.77 0.05
C VAL A 36 -2.74 3.00 -1.19
N LEU A 37 -3.69 2.63 -2.05
CA LEU A 37 -3.40 1.87 -3.26
C LEU A 37 -3.16 2.77 -4.48
N LYS A 38 -3.93 3.85 -4.59
CA LYS A 38 -3.89 4.78 -5.73
C LYS A 38 -4.26 6.18 -5.27
N VAL A 39 -3.63 7.17 -5.90
CA VAL A 39 -3.97 8.59 -5.75
C VAL A 39 -4.06 9.19 -7.15
N ASP A 40 -5.16 9.86 -7.45
CA ASP A 40 -5.34 10.68 -8.65
C ASP A 40 -5.45 12.16 -8.22
N ILE A 41 -4.53 13.01 -8.68
CA ILE A 41 -4.53 14.46 -8.42
C ILE A 41 -4.87 15.19 -9.72
N ARG A 42 -5.91 16.03 -9.69
CA ARG A 42 -6.35 16.84 -10.83
C ARG A 42 -6.35 18.31 -10.47
N PRO A 43 -5.74 19.20 -11.27
CA PRO A 43 -5.84 20.64 -11.04
C PRO A 43 -7.28 21.12 -11.26
N THR A 44 -7.71 22.10 -10.46
CA THR A 44 -8.97 22.83 -10.69
C THR A 44 -8.72 24.06 -11.57
N GLU A 45 -9.78 24.81 -11.91
CA GLU A 45 -9.65 26.10 -12.59
C GLU A 45 -8.90 27.15 -11.75
N GLU A 46 -8.99 27.02 -10.42
CA GLU A 46 -8.28 27.89 -9.48
C GLU A 46 -6.85 27.37 -9.26
N ARG A 47 -5.85 28.18 -9.61
CA ARG A 47 -4.44 27.81 -9.47
C ARG A 47 -4.12 27.49 -8.00
N GLY A 48 -3.36 26.41 -7.80
CA GLY A 48 -2.97 25.93 -6.47
C GLY A 48 -4.02 25.04 -5.80
N TYR A 49 -5.20 24.86 -6.39
CA TYR A 49 -6.23 23.97 -5.87
C TYR A 49 -6.41 22.73 -6.74
N PHE A 50 -6.56 21.58 -6.07
CA PHE A 50 -6.62 20.27 -6.70
C PHE A 50 -7.79 19.46 -6.16
N ASP A 51 -8.39 18.63 -7.01
CA ASP A 51 -9.28 17.56 -6.61
C ASP A 51 -8.49 16.26 -6.53
N ILE A 52 -8.63 15.54 -5.42
CA ILE A 52 -7.82 14.36 -5.11
C ILE A 52 -8.74 13.18 -4.82
N ASP A 53 -8.62 12.12 -5.61
CA ASP A 53 -9.27 10.84 -5.38
C ASP A 53 -8.25 9.84 -4.82
N VAL A 54 -8.60 9.19 -3.72
CA VAL A 54 -7.73 8.21 -3.05
C VAL A 54 -8.43 6.86 -2.98
N THR A 55 -7.80 5.84 -3.55
CA THR A 55 -8.23 4.43 -3.41
C THR A 55 -7.53 3.81 -2.23
N LEU A 56 -8.32 3.29 -1.29
CA LEU A 56 -7.86 2.65 -0.07
C LEU A 56 -8.19 1.15 -0.04
N ARG A 57 -7.43 0.42 0.75
CA ARG A 57 -7.78 -0.93 1.20
C ARG A 57 -7.53 -1.07 2.69
N HIS A 58 -8.50 -1.60 3.40
CA HIS A 58 -8.39 -1.95 4.81
C HIS A 58 -9.29 -3.14 5.13
N ALA A 59 -8.92 -3.95 6.13
CA ALA A 59 -9.72 -5.06 6.62
C ALA A 59 -10.77 -4.57 7.63
N ASP A 60 -11.70 -3.71 7.17
CA ASP A 60 -12.78 -3.21 8.03
C ASP A 60 -13.60 -4.38 8.63
N THR A 61 -13.81 -4.38 9.95
CA THR A 61 -14.65 -5.39 10.63
C THR A 61 -15.94 -4.81 11.22
N GLY A 62 -16.14 -3.50 11.12
CA GLY A 62 -17.31 -2.79 11.64
C GLY A 62 -16.97 -1.41 12.19
N TRP A 63 -17.89 -0.83 12.95
CA TRP A 63 -17.77 0.53 13.47
C TRP A 63 -16.58 0.75 14.41
N ASP A 64 -16.09 -0.32 15.04
CA ASP A 64 -14.97 -0.23 15.98
C ASP A 64 -13.59 -0.41 15.30
N HIS A 65 -13.54 -0.90 14.07
CA HIS A 65 -12.29 -1.10 13.33
C HIS A 65 -12.50 -0.92 11.83
N TYR A 66 -12.23 0.30 11.38
CA TYR A 66 -12.27 0.66 9.96
C TYR A 66 -11.29 1.80 9.66
N ALA A 67 -10.96 1.98 8.38
CA ALA A 67 -10.22 3.15 7.91
C ALA A 67 -11.06 4.41 8.08
N ASN A 68 -10.68 5.32 8.98
CA ASN A 68 -11.51 6.48 9.35
C ASN A 68 -11.08 7.79 8.69
N ARG A 69 -9.90 7.85 8.09
CA ARG A 69 -9.47 9.01 7.29
C ARG A 69 -8.29 8.70 6.38
N TRP A 70 -8.06 9.60 5.43
CA TRP A 70 -6.78 9.76 4.75
C TRP A 70 -6.34 11.22 4.75
N GLU A 71 -5.04 11.43 4.61
CA GLU A 71 -4.40 12.74 4.71
C GLU A 71 -3.47 12.99 3.52
N VAL A 72 -3.38 14.25 3.11
CA VAL A 72 -2.39 14.74 2.15
C VAL A 72 -1.35 15.53 2.92
N LEU A 73 -0.09 15.14 2.80
CA LEU A 73 1.04 15.73 3.48
C LEU A 73 1.92 16.47 2.49
N ALA A 74 2.38 17.65 2.89
CA ALA A 74 3.44 18.38 2.22
C ALA A 74 4.81 17.69 2.40
N PRO A 75 5.83 18.09 1.61
CA PRO A 75 7.19 17.58 1.74
C PRO A 75 7.82 17.70 3.13
N ASP A 76 7.43 18.74 3.88
CA ASP A 76 7.89 18.98 5.25
C ASP A 76 7.14 18.14 6.31
N GLY A 77 6.17 17.32 5.89
CA GLY A 77 5.36 16.48 6.75
C GLY A 77 4.12 17.17 7.32
N SER A 78 3.87 18.45 7.03
CA SER A 78 2.64 19.13 7.45
C SER A 78 1.42 18.57 6.72
N VAL A 79 0.27 18.51 7.42
CA VAL A 79 -0.99 18.05 6.82
C VAL A 79 -1.63 19.21 6.06
N LEU A 80 -1.80 19.04 4.74
CA LEU A 80 -2.46 19.98 3.85
C LEU A 80 -3.97 19.79 3.86
N ALA A 81 -4.42 18.54 3.94
CA ALA A 81 -5.84 18.21 3.97
C ALA A 81 -6.09 16.85 4.62
N THR A 82 -7.28 16.70 5.19
CA THR A 82 -7.79 15.47 5.78
C THR A 82 -9.16 15.16 5.22
N ARG A 83 -9.37 13.95 4.72
CA ARG A 83 -10.68 13.43 4.36
C ARG A 83 -11.13 12.41 5.40
N VAL A 84 -12.19 12.74 6.13
CA VAL A 84 -12.84 11.81 7.05
C VAL A 84 -13.71 10.81 6.29
N LEU A 85 -13.70 9.56 6.74
CA LEU A 85 -14.52 8.45 6.28
C LEU A 85 -15.50 8.12 7.40
N ALA A 86 -16.79 8.33 7.15
CA ALA A 86 -17.80 8.36 8.21
C ALA A 86 -18.45 7.00 8.49
N HIS A 87 -18.08 5.95 7.78
CA HIS A 87 -18.64 4.61 7.95
C HIS A 87 -17.65 3.52 7.53
N PRO A 88 -17.80 2.28 8.04
CA PRO A 88 -17.07 1.13 7.53
C PRO A 88 -17.45 0.78 6.08
N HIS A 89 -16.51 0.18 5.37
CA HIS A 89 -16.58 -0.29 3.99
C HIS A 89 -16.28 -1.80 3.92
N VAL A 90 -16.81 -2.59 4.87
CA VAL A 90 -16.59 -4.06 4.98
C VAL A 90 -16.81 -4.79 3.65
N ASN A 91 -17.86 -4.41 2.91
CA ASN A 91 -18.28 -5.05 1.66
C ASN A 91 -17.87 -4.27 0.40
N GLU A 92 -17.07 -3.21 0.54
CA GLU A 92 -16.64 -2.33 -0.55
C GLU A 92 -15.12 -2.18 -0.46
N GLN A 93 -14.37 -3.18 -0.92
CA GLN A 93 -12.90 -3.15 -0.92
C GLN A 93 -12.32 -3.59 -2.26
N PRO A 94 -11.37 -2.83 -2.84
CA PRO A 94 -10.97 -1.49 -2.41
C PRO A 94 -12.07 -0.45 -2.69
N PHE A 95 -12.01 0.69 -2.00
CA PHE A 95 -12.93 1.82 -2.23
C PHE A 95 -12.17 3.11 -2.50
N THR A 96 -12.81 4.04 -3.22
CA THR A 96 -12.24 5.36 -3.52
C THR A 96 -13.09 6.45 -2.90
N ARG A 97 -12.46 7.44 -2.28
CA ARG A 97 -13.13 8.67 -1.83
C ARG A 97 -12.32 9.89 -2.22
N GLY A 98 -13.02 10.92 -2.69
CA GLY A 98 -12.43 12.16 -3.15
C GLY A 98 -12.47 13.29 -2.12
N LEU A 99 -11.58 14.26 -2.26
CA LEU A 99 -11.64 15.57 -1.60
C LEU A 99 -11.35 16.66 -2.62
N SER A 100 -12.27 17.61 -2.73
CA SER A 100 -12.18 18.72 -3.68
C SER A 100 -11.50 19.93 -3.08
N ARG A 101 -10.94 20.77 -3.94
CA ARG A 101 -10.34 22.07 -3.56
C ARG A 101 -9.28 21.96 -2.46
N VAL A 102 -8.40 20.97 -2.57
CA VAL A 102 -7.21 20.86 -1.72
C VAL A 102 -6.18 21.88 -2.17
N HIS A 103 -5.83 22.82 -1.29
CA HIS A 103 -4.79 23.81 -1.58
C HIS A 103 -3.40 23.21 -1.41
N ILE A 104 -2.61 23.20 -2.49
CA ILE A 104 -1.22 22.78 -2.50
C ILE A 104 -0.39 23.92 -3.07
N ARG A 105 0.49 24.47 -2.23
CA ARG A 105 1.33 25.62 -2.60
C ARG A 105 2.29 25.24 -3.73
N GLY A 106 2.64 26.21 -4.58
CA GLY A 106 3.42 25.99 -5.80
C GLY A 106 4.83 25.44 -5.56
N GLU A 107 5.41 25.69 -4.39
CA GLU A 107 6.70 25.14 -3.98
C GLU A 107 6.66 23.63 -3.65
N TYR A 108 5.48 23.07 -3.38
CA TYR A 108 5.32 21.64 -3.09
C TYR A 108 5.13 20.87 -4.39
N THR A 109 6.24 20.43 -4.98
CA THR A 109 6.26 19.70 -6.26
C THR A 109 5.81 18.24 -6.13
N TRP A 110 5.70 17.72 -4.91
CA TRP A 110 5.17 16.41 -4.59
C TRP A 110 4.40 16.45 -3.27
N VAL A 111 3.51 15.50 -3.09
CA VAL A 111 2.80 15.25 -1.83
C VAL A 111 2.87 13.78 -1.47
N LYS A 112 2.62 13.48 -0.20
CA LYS A 112 2.45 12.12 0.29
C LYS A 112 1.03 11.93 0.78
N VAL A 113 0.43 10.79 0.47
CA VAL A 113 -0.89 10.40 0.96
C VAL A 113 -0.75 9.18 1.85
N ARG A 114 -1.39 9.23 3.01
CA ARG A 114 -1.45 8.13 3.98
C ARG A 114 -2.87 7.93 4.49
N ALA A 115 -3.19 6.72 4.93
CA ALA A 115 -4.46 6.39 5.53
C ALA A 115 -4.29 6.04 7.01
N HIS A 116 -5.38 6.15 7.75
CA HIS A 116 -5.45 5.87 9.17
C HIS A 116 -6.67 5.01 9.48
N ASP A 117 -6.52 4.03 10.36
CA ASP A 117 -7.62 3.25 10.92
C ASP A 117 -7.81 3.51 12.42
N LEU A 118 -9.01 3.25 12.93
CA LEU A 118 -9.37 3.57 14.32
C LEU A 118 -8.50 2.87 15.38
N VAL A 119 -7.95 1.68 15.09
CA VAL A 119 -7.33 0.81 16.08
C VAL A 119 -5.81 0.94 16.06
N HIS A 120 -5.20 0.90 14.89
CA HIS A 120 -3.75 0.86 14.72
C HIS A 120 -3.16 2.22 14.33
N GLY A 121 -3.99 3.17 13.94
CA GLY A 121 -3.57 4.49 13.53
C GLY A 121 -2.95 4.48 12.12
N TYR A 122 -1.73 5.01 11.99
CA TYR A 122 -0.99 4.98 10.73
C TYR A 122 -0.03 3.79 10.70
N GLY A 123 0.32 3.33 9.50
CA GLY A 123 1.32 2.26 9.34
C GLY A 123 1.16 1.44 8.07
N GLY A 124 0.07 1.66 7.32
CA GLY A 124 -0.11 1.06 6.00
C GLY A 124 0.71 1.75 4.92
N ARG A 125 0.57 1.23 3.70
CA ARG A 125 1.21 1.77 2.50
C ARG A 125 0.83 3.24 2.30
N GLU A 126 1.85 4.07 2.14
CA GLU A 126 1.71 5.47 1.72
C GLU A 126 2.07 5.61 0.24
N VAL A 127 1.53 6.65 -0.42
CA VAL A 127 1.84 6.96 -1.82
C VAL A 127 2.41 8.36 -1.90
N THR A 128 3.60 8.49 -2.49
CA THR A 128 4.21 9.78 -2.84
C THR A 128 4.13 9.99 -4.34
N LEU A 129 3.69 11.17 -4.78
CA LEU A 129 3.53 11.50 -6.20
C LEU A 129 3.72 12.99 -6.45
N SER A 130 4.12 13.32 -7.68
CA SER A 130 4.27 14.71 -8.12
C SER A 130 2.93 15.42 -8.20
N VAL A 131 2.93 16.71 -7.90
CA VAL A 131 1.78 17.59 -8.03
C VAL A 131 1.80 18.21 -9.43
N PRO A 132 0.72 18.11 -10.22
CA PRO A 132 0.65 18.63 -11.57
C PRO A 132 0.42 20.15 -11.56
N HIS A 133 1.36 20.90 -10.98
CA HIS A 133 1.40 22.35 -11.14
C HIS A 133 1.52 22.63 -12.65
N GLY A 134 0.53 23.31 -13.23
CA GLY A 134 0.60 23.72 -14.63
C GLY A 134 1.90 24.48 -14.87
N ALA A 135 2.53 24.29 -16.05
CA ALA A 135 3.84 24.85 -16.36
C ALA A 135 3.96 26.31 -15.90
N THR A 136 4.99 26.60 -15.10
CA THR A 136 5.36 27.97 -14.74
C THR A 136 5.75 28.67 -16.05
N ARG A 137 4.98 29.69 -16.44
CA ARG A 137 5.26 30.49 -17.63
C ARG A 137 6.28 31.56 -17.31
#